data_AF-A0AA95G6L5-F1
#
_entry.id   AF-A0AA95G6L5-F1
#
_cell.length_a   1.000
_cell.length_b   1.000
_cell.length_c   1.000
_cell.angle_alpha   90.00
_cell.angle_beta   90.00
_cell.angle_gamma   90.00
#
_symmetry.space_group_name_H-M   'P 1'
#
loop_
_entity.id
_entity.type
_entity.pdbx_description
1 polymer ?
#
loop_
_entity_poly.entity_id
_entity_poly.type
_entity_poly.pdbx_seq_one_letter_code
_entity_poly.pdbx_strand_id
1 'polypeptide(L)'
;MSSSNKIGDGSFGAAVYNFGSDHVVKILDKQRLQNQFGNLHEIEKMYRIEGKINCLYYGLGSAVFKKTADKFYIFMLKVPGVAINKIACDEKYKDLRPKMLFALRNGYLASTLAGIHNLGISHGDFKWDNVFYEPTSDKFFPIDFGLSGIITDSKLRSDFTYLENIIISVNSALKTNIDIIRAKNPVSVNKNKVNYDFTKITTHLSNRRIVLY
;
A
#
# COMPACT_ATOMS: atom_id res chain seq x y z
N MET A 1 -29.63 -1.86 -8.68
CA MET A 1 -28.38 -1.34 -8.10
C MET A 1 -28.02 -2.23 -6.92
N SER A 2 -26.96 -3.04 -7.00
CA SER A 2 -26.54 -3.87 -5.86
C SER A 2 -26.11 -2.97 -4.71
N SER A 3 -26.61 -3.23 -3.50
CA SER A 3 -26.26 -2.51 -2.29
C SER A 3 -24.73 -2.45 -2.10
N SER A 4 -24.16 -1.25 -2.18
CA SER A 4 -22.75 -1.00 -1.90
C SER A 4 -22.50 -1.14 -0.40
N ASN A 5 -21.99 -2.29 0.05
CA ASN A 5 -21.63 -2.49 1.45
C ASN A 5 -20.34 -1.71 1.75
N LYS A 6 -20.37 -0.83 2.77
CA LYS A 6 -19.19 -0.13 3.27
C LYS A 6 -18.23 -1.15 3.88
N ILE A 7 -16.96 -1.10 3.48
CA ILE A 7 -15.92 -2.04 3.91
C ILE A 7 -14.77 -1.38 4.67
N GLY A 8 -14.72 -0.05 4.69
CA GLY A 8 -13.72 0.69 5.44
C GLY A 8 -13.91 2.20 5.37
N ASP A 9 -13.11 2.87 6.18
CA ASP A 9 -12.88 4.30 6.14
C ASP A 9 -11.43 4.51 5.73
N GLY A 10 -11.22 5.36 4.73
CA GLY A 10 -9.89 5.75 4.28
C GLY A 10 -9.46 7.08 4.89
N SER A 11 -8.23 7.47 4.59
CA SER A 11 -7.69 8.79 4.91
C SER A 11 -8.61 9.93 4.45
N PHE A 12 -8.56 11.08 5.15
CA PHE A 12 -9.36 12.28 4.85
C PHE A 12 -10.89 12.06 4.91
N GLY A 13 -11.34 11.05 5.67
CA GLY A 13 -12.76 10.75 5.84
C GLY A 13 -13.42 10.09 4.64
N ALA A 14 -12.63 9.50 3.74
CA ALA A 14 -13.12 8.73 2.62
C ALA A 14 -13.89 7.50 3.12
N ALA A 15 -15.00 7.16 2.47
CA ALA A 15 -15.69 5.89 2.71
C ALA A 15 -15.40 4.93 1.56
N VAL A 16 -15.01 3.70 1.88
CA VAL A 16 -14.68 2.65 0.91
C VAL A 16 -15.81 1.64 0.86
N TYR A 17 -16.27 1.33 -0.35
CA TYR A 17 -17.37 0.40 -0.59
C TYR A 17 -16.98 -0.68 -1.59
N ASN A 18 -17.56 -1.87 -1.45
CA ASN A 18 -17.58 -2.82 -2.56
C ASN A 18 -18.42 -2.26 -3.72
N PHE A 19 -17.93 -2.42 -4.94
CA PHE A 19 -18.62 -2.06 -6.18
C PHE A 19 -18.60 -3.26 -7.12
N GLY A 20 -19.58 -4.15 -6.98
CA GLY A 20 -19.56 -5.46 -7.63
C GLY A 20 -18.60 -6.45 -6.95
N SER A 21 -18.22 -7.52 -7.67
CA SER A 21 -17.35 -8.59 -7.16
C SER A 21 -15.88 -8.17 -7.05
N ASP A 22 -15.40 -7.43 -8.05
CA ASP A 22 -13.97 -7.26 -8.30
C ASP A 22 -13.46 -5.82 -8.17
N HIS A 23 -14.34 -4.90 -7.78
CA HIS A 23 -13.97 -3.50 -7.63
C HIS A 23 -14.37 -2.95 -6.27
N VAL A 24 -13.63 -1.92 -5.86
CA VAL A 24 -13.95 -1.07 -4.72
C VAL A 24 -14.03 0.37 -5.18
N VAL A 25 -14.81 1.17 -4.47
CA VAL A 25 -14.89 2.61 -4.70
C VAL A 25 -14.59 3.36 -3.42
N LYS A 26 -13.62 4.27 -3.48
CA LYS A 26 -13.30 5.24 -2.43
C LYS A 26 -14.05 6.53 -2.76
N ILE A 27 -14.95 6.94 -1.88
CA ILE A 27 -15.84 8.11 -2.06
C ILE A 27 -15.49 9.17 -1.03
N LEU A 28 -15.36 10.41 -1.49
CA LEU A 28 -15.13 11.57 -0.63
C LEU A 28 -16.15 12.66 -0.88
N ASP A 29 -16.68 13.18 0.22
CA ASP A 29 -17.59 14.32 0.22
C ASP A 29 -16.80 15.63 0.23
N LYS A 30 -17.03 16.48 -0.78
CA LYS A 30 -16.28 17.73 -0.92
C LYS A 30 -16.63 18.74 0.16
N GLN A 31 -17.87 18.77 0.65
CA GLN A 31 -18.25 19.70 1.71
C GLN A 31 -17.49 19.35 3.00
N ARG A 32 -17.43 18.05 3.34
CA ARG A 32 -16.63 17.56 4.46
C ARG A 32 -15.15 17.90 4.30
N LEU A 33 -14.58 17.67 3.11
CA LEU A 33 -13.18 17.99 2.82
C LEU A 33 -12.89 19.49 2.92
N GLN A 34 -13.77 20.34 2.39
CA GLN A 34 -13.63 21.80 2.48
C GLN A 34 -13.66 22.26 3.93
N ASN A 35 -14.57 21.71 4.74
CA ASN A 35 -14.68 22.06 6.16
C ASN A 35 -13.46 21.60 6.98
N GLN A 36 -12.86 20.46 6.64
CA GLN A 36 -11.75 19.89 7.40
C GLN A 36 -10.37 20.42 6.97
N PHE A 37 -10.16 20.65 5.67
CA PHE A 37 -8.82 20.90 5.13
C PHE A 37 -8.70 22.24 4.40
N GLY A 38 -9.81 22.90 4.09
CA GLY A 38 -9.84 24.24 3.47
C GLY A 38 -9.36 24.33 2.02
N ASN A 39 -8.72 23.28 1.47
CA ASN A 39 -8.11 23.29 0.15
C ASN A 39 -8.53 22.09 -0.71
N LEU A 40 -9.73 22.18 -1.31
CA LEU A 40 -10.25 21.14 -2.19
C LEU A 40 -9.39 20.85 -3.43
N HIS A 41 -8.63 21.83 -3.92
CA HIS A 41 -7.82 21.67 -5.12
C HIS A 41 -6.64 20.71 -4.88
N GLU A 42 -5.90 20.91 -3.80
CA GLU A 42 -4.80 20.01 -3.43
C GLU A 42 -5.30 18.59 -3.13
N ILE A 43 -6.48 18.48 -2.50
CA ILE A 43 -7.09 17.17 -2.25
C ILE A 43 -7.48 16.50 -3.57
N GLU A 44 -8.13 17.20 -4.51
CA GLU A 44 -8.42 16.65 -5.85
C GLU A 44 -7.13 16.11 -6.50
N LYS A 45 -6.04 16.88 -6.42
CA LYS A 45 -4.75 16.51 -6.98
C LYS A 45 -4.19 15.25 -6.33
N MET A 46 -4.20 15.15 -5.00
CA MET A 46 -3.76 13.94 -4.28
C MET A 46 -4.53 12.70 -4.72
N TYR A 47 -5.85 12.76 -4.79
CA TYR A 47 -6.70 11.63 -5.19
C TYR A 47 -6.52 11.24 -6.66
N ARG A 48 -6.30 12.23 -7.53
CA ARG A 48 -5.96 11.98 -8.93
C ARG A 48 -4.61 11.27 -9.04
N ILE A 49 -3.61 11.66 -8.25
CA ILE A 49 -2.30 11.02 -8.20
C ILE A 49 -2.42 9.60 -7.62
N GLU A 50 -3.19 9.38 -6.56
CA GLU A 50 -3.46 8.05 -6.00
C GLU A 50 -4.00 7.09 -7.08
N GLY A 51 -4.96 7.54 -7.90
CA GLY A 51 -5.45 6.76 -9.03
C GLY A 51 -4.37 6.43 -10.08
N LYS A 52 -3.49 7.40 -10.40
CA LYS A 52 -2.37 7.16 -11.32
C LYS A 52 -1.34 6.16 -10.76
N ILE A 53 -1.03 6.24 -9.46
CA ILE A 53 -0.09 5.32 -8.80
C ILE A 53 -0.66 3.90 -8.77
N ASN A 54 -1.96 3.74 -8.49
CA ASN A 54 -2.63 2.45 -8.61
C ASN A 54 -2.49 1.85 -10.02
N CYS A 55 -2.70 2.65 -11.08
CA CYS A 55 -2.48 2.21 -12.46
C CYS A 55 -1.02 1.84 -12.75
N LEU A 56 -0.07 2.61 -12.21
CA LEU A 56 1.36 2.32 -12.41
C LEU A 56 1.77 1.01 -11.72
N TYR A 57 1.27 0.75 -10.52
CA TYR A 57 1.65 -0.40 -9.73
C TYR A 57 0.88 -1.68 -10.10
N TYR A 58 -0.44 -1.58 -10.26
CA TYR A 58 -1.33 -2.72 -10.53
C TYR A 58 -1.65 -2.93 -12.01
N GLY A 59 -1.17 -2.05 -12.89
CA GLY A 59 -1.39 -2.13 -14.33
C GLY A 59 -2.46 -1.16 -14.84
N LEU A 60 -2.38 -0.88 -16.14
CA LEU A 60 -3.30 0.04 -16.81
C LEU A 60 -4.76 -0.40 -16.61
N GLY A 61 -5.62 0.55 -16.24
CA GLY A 61 -7.04 0.30 -15.98
C GLY A 61 -7.35 -0.18 -14.57
N SER A 62 -6.36 -0.36 -13.69
CA SER A 62 -6.60 -0.78 -12.31
C SER A 62 -7.32 0.26 -11.45
N ALA A 63 -7.27 1.54 -11.85
CA ALA A 63 -7.98 2.61 -11.15
C ALA A 63 -8.43 3.75 -12.08
N VAL A 64 -9.54 4.39 -11.71
CA VAL A 64 -10.08 5.57 -12.39
C VAL A 64 -10.56 6.60 -11.38
N PHE A 65 -10.01 7.82 -11.46
CA PHE A 65 -10.50 8.98 -10.73
C PHE A 65 -11.68 9.63 -11.47
N LYS A 66 -12.78 9.91 -10.75
CA LYS A 66 -13.91 10.68 -11.25
C LYS A 66 -14.30 11.77 -10.26
N LYS A 67 -14.83 12.88 -10.78
CA LYS A 67 -15.40 13.96 -9.97
C LYS A 67 -16.81 14.30 -10.41
N THR A 68 -17.62 14.68 -9.42
CA THR A 68 -18.98 15.19 -9.57
C THR A 68 -19.06 16.57 -8.91
N ALA A 69 -20.24 17.18 -8.79
CA ALA A 69 -20.39 18.46 -8.11
C ALA A 69 -20.01 18.35 -6.62
N ASP A 70 -20.52 17.32 -5.95
CA ASP A 70 -20.47 17.11 -4.49
C ASP A 70 -19.36 16.14 -4.05
N LYS A 71 -18.89 15.24 -4.93
CA LYS A 71 -17.99 14.15 -4.54
C LYS A 71 -16.78 13.94 -5.46
N PHE A 72 -15.74 13.35 -4.86
CA PHE A 72 -14.64 12.68 -5.57
C PHE A 72 -14.75 11.17 -5.43
N TYR A 73 -14.36 10.45 -6.49
CA TYR A 73 -14.39 8.99 -6.55
C TYR A 73 -13.06 8.46 -7.07
N ILE A 74 -12.56 7.39 -6.46
CA ILE A 74 -11.59 6.50 -7.10
C ILE A 74 -12.23 5.11 -7.18
N PHE A 75 -12.46 4.65 -8.39
CA PHE A 75 -12.81 3.25 -8.67
C PHE A 75 -11.52 2.48 -8.81
N MET A 76 -11.37 1.37 -8.10
CA MET A 76 -10.14 0.57 -8.08
C MET A 76 -10.49 -0.91 -8.19
N LEU A 77 -9.60 -1.68 -8.80
CA LEU A 77 -9.63 -3.14 -8.67
C LEU A 77 -9.47 -3.53 -7.21
N LYS A 78 -10.25 -4.52 -6.80
CA LYS A 78 -10.10 -5.13 -5.49
C LYS A 78 -8.83 -5.98 -5.49
N VAL A 79 -7.95 -5.73 -4.52
CA VAL A 79 -6.76 -6.56 -4.33
C VAL A 79 -7.15 -7.90 -3.69
N PRO A 80 -6.48 -9.01 -4.05
CA PRO A 80 -6.75 -10.31 -3.44
C PRO A 80 -6.14 -10.41 -2.03
N GLY A 81 -6.58 -11.41 -1.29
CA GLY A 81 -6.02 -11.75 0.02
C GLY A 81 -6.70 -11.09 1.22
N VAL A 82 -6.01 -11.09 2.35
CA VAL A 82 -6.49 -10.58 3.64
C VAL A 82 -5.44 -9.67 4.25
N ALA A 83 -5.86 -8.53 4.83
CA ALA A 83 -4.94 -7.60 5.50
C ALA A 83 -4.12 -8.31 6.60
N ILE A 84 -2.81 -8.00 6.69
CA ILE A 84 -1.89 -8.65 7.63
C ILE A 84 -2.40 -8.54 9.07
N ASN A 85 -2.89 -7.36 9.48
CA ASN A 85 -3.44 -7.16 10.82
C ASN A 85 -4.61 -8.11 11.15
N LYS A 86 -5.48 -8.39 10.17
CA LYS A 86 -6.59 -9.33 10.33
C LYS A 86 -6.09 -10.76 10.47
N ILE A 87 -5.11 -11.17 9.67
CA ILE A 87 -4.50 -12.51 9.79
C ILE A 87 -3.84 -12.68 11.17
N ALA A 88 -3.16 -11.65 11.65
CA ALA A 88 -2.47 -11.66 12.93
C ALA A 88 -3.44 -11.70 14.13
N CYS A 89 -4.52 -10.91 14.10
CA CYS A 89 -5.35 -10.69 15.29
C CYS A 89 -6.67 -11.47 15.31
N ASP A 90 -7.20 -11.86 14.15
CA ASP A 90 -8.55 -12.42 14.04
C ASP A 90 -8.51 -13.95 13.89
N GLU A 91 -9.25 -14.67 14.72
CA GLU A 91 -9.11 -16.14 14.83
C GLU A 91 -9.62 -16.88 13.60
N LYS A 92 -10.58 -16.29 12.88
CA LYS A 92 -11.09 -16.84 11.61
C LYS A 92 -10.03 -16.95 10.50
N TYR A 93 -8.90 -16.26 10.63
CA TYR A 93 -7.81 -16.29 9.63
C TYR A 93 -6.57 -17.03 10.12
N LYS A 94 -6.67 -17.77 11.24
CA LYS A 94 -5.53 -18.45 11.86
C LYS A 94 -4.77 -19.38 10.93
N ASP A 95 -5.47 -20.03 10.01
CA ASP A 95 -4.90 -21.00 9.07
C ASP A 95 -3.97 -20.34 8.04
N LEU A 96 -4.08 -19.01 7.85
CA LEU A 96 -3.19 -18.25 6.99
C LEU A 96 -1.87 -17.86 7.67
N ARG A 97 -1.81 -17.87 9.01
CA ARG A 97 -0.65 -17.40 9.79
C ARG A 97 0.64 -18.13 9.42
N PRO A 98 0.70 -19.48 9.32
CA PRO A 98 1.95 -20.16 8.99
C PRO A 98 2.54 -19.73 7.64
N LYS A 99 1.70 -19.61 6.60
CA LYS A 99 2.14 -19.19 5.27
C LYS A 99 2.57 -17.72 5.24
N MET A 100 1.79 -16.83 5.87
CA MET A 100 2.15 -15.42 6.00
C MET A 100 3.49 -15.26 6.73
N LEU A 101 3.69 -15.97 7.84
CA LEU A 101 4.95 -15.94 8.60
C LEU A 101 6.13 -16.44 7.78
N PHE A 102 5.94 -17.48 6.96
CA PHE A 102 6.94 -17.95 6.02
C PHE A 102 7.30 -16.85 5.00
N ALA A 103 6.30 -16.22 4.37
CA ALA A 103 6.53 -15.16 3.39
C ALA A 103 7.25 -13.93 4.00
N LEU A 104 6.87 -13.53 5.22
CA LEU A 104 7.54 -12.46 5.97
C LEU A 104 8.99 -12.79 6.29
N ARG A 105 9.27 -14.00 6.83
CA ARG A 105 10.63 -14.47 7.17
C ARG A 105 11.55 -14.56 5.94
N ASN A 106 10.97 -14.76 4.77
CA ASN A 106 11.68 -14.83 3.51
C ASN A 106 11.69 -13.50 2.76
N GLY A 107 11.39 -12.36 3.40
CA GLY A 107 11.60 -11.04 2.80
C GLY A 107 10.69 -10.69 1.63
N TYR A 108 9.57 -11.40 1.44
CA TYR A 108 8.64 -11.13 0.33
C TYR A 108 7.91 -9.79 0.53
N LEU A 109 7.64 -9.39 1.77
CA LEU A 109 7.10 -8.07 2.07
C LEU A 109 8.10 -6.96 1.75
N ALA A 110 9.39 -7.14 2.10
CA ALA A 110 10.45 -6.21 1.73
C ALA A 110 10.60 -6.11 0.20
N SER A 111 10.47 -7.24 -0.51
CA SER A 111 10.51 -7.29 -1.98
C SER A 111 9.36 -6.50 -2.59
N THR A 112 8.18 -6.55 -1.98
CA THR A 112 6.99 -5.79 -2.39
C THR A 112 7.24 -4.29 -2.27
N LEU A 113 7.79 -3.84 -1.13
CA LEU A 113 8.13 -2.43 -0.90
C LEU A 113 9.24 -1.95 -1.84
N ALA A 114 10.29 -2.75 -2.04
CA ALA A 114 11.34 -2.45 -3.01
C ALA A 114 10.79 -2.32 -4.45
N GLY A 115 9.77 -3.12 -4.80
CA GLY A 115 9.05 -2.98 -6.06
C GLY A 115 8.40 -1.61 -6.25
N ILE A 116 7.78 -1.06 -5.20
CA ILE A 116 7.23 0.32 -5.21
C ILE A 116 8.37 1.32 -5.40
N HIS A 117 9.46 1.17 -4.65
CA HIS A 117 10.61 2.08 -4.69
C HIS A 117 11.28 2.13 -6.07
N ASN A 118 11.35 0.98 -6.76
CA ASN A 118 11.87 0.88 -8.12
C ASN A 118 11.04 1.66 -9.16
N LEU A 119 9.78 1.97 -8.85
CA LEU A 119 8.94 2.87 -9.66
C LEU A 119 9.19 4.35 -9.35
N GLY A 120 10.14 4.67 -8.47
CA GLY A 120 10.45 6.04 -8.05
C GLY A 120 9.45 6.63 -7.06
N ILE A 121 8.69 5.78 -6.37
CA ILE A 121 7.59 6.17 -5.48
C ILE A 121 7.90 5.69 -4.05
N SER A 122 7.59 6.51 -3.05
CA SER A 122 7.42 6.06 -1.67
C SER A 122 5.95 5.75 -1.41
N HIS A 123 5.64 4.72 -0.62
CA HIS A 123 4.26 4.44 -0.24
C HIS A 123 3.73 5.49 0.73
N GLY A 124 4.51 5.85 1.76
CA GLY A 124 4.16 6.90 2.73
C GLY A 124 3.14 6.51 3.80
N ASP A 125 2.62 5.27 3.76
CA ASP A 125 1.69 4.72 4.76
C ASP A 125 1.69 3.18 4.72
N PHE A 126 2.89 2.57 4.70
CA PHE A 126 3.08 1.13 4.48
C PHE A 126 2.85 0.31 5.76
N LYS A 127 1.65 0.39 6.32
CA LYS A 127 1.25 -0.27 7.59
C LYS A 127 0.52 -1.59 7.35
N TRP A 128 0.50 -2.46 8.36
CA TRP A 128 -0.01 -3.84 8.27
C TRP A 128 -1.52 -3.98 7.98
N ASP A 129 -2.32 -2.92 8.16
CA ASP A 129 -3.73 -2.82 7.77
C ASP A 129 -3.89 -2.36 6.31
N ASN A 130 -2.85 -1.75 5.73
CA ASN A 130 -2.77 -1.35 4.33
C ASN A 130 -2.05 -2.38 3.45
N VAL A 131 -1.68 -3.55 3.97
CA VAL A 131 -1.02 -4.60 3.19
C VAL A 131 -1.79 -5.90 3.31
N PHE A 132 -2.19 -6.45 2.16
CA PHE A 132 -2.95 -7.69 2.05
C PHE A 132 -2.02 -8.83 1.66
N TYR A 133 -2.16 -9.98 2.31
CA TYR A 133 -1.42 -11.19 1.98
C TYR A 133 -2.32 -12.18 1.23
N GLU A 134 -1.82 -12.68 0.10
CA GLU A 134 -2.48 -13.68 -0.74
C GLU A 134 -1.69 -15.00 -0.68
N PRO A 135 -2.27 -16.07 -0.10
CA PRO A 135 -1.55 -17.30 0.25
C PRO A 135 -1.30 -18.28 -0.91
N THR A 136 -1.89 -18.05 -2.09
CA THR A 136 -1.70 -18.91 -3.27
C THR A 136 -0.43 -18.54 -4.02
N SER A 137 -0.11 -17.24 -4.08
CA SER A 137 1.03 -16.69 -4.79
C SER A 137 2.13 -16.17 -3.87
N ASP A 138 1.94 -16.24 -2.54
CA ASP A 138 2.83 -15.69 -1.52
C ASP A 138 3.18 -14.21 -1.72
N LYS A 139 2.21 -13.45 -2.26
CA LYS A 139 2.37 -12.03 -2.57
C LYS A 139 1.72 -11.14 -1.53
N PHE A 140 2.30 -9.95 -1.39
CA PHE A 140 1.72 -8.86 -0.61
C PHE A 140 1.19 -7.77 -1.56
N PHE A 141 0.02 -7.25 -1.25
CA PHE A 141 -0.71 -6.26 -2.03
C PHE A 141 -0.94 -5.00 -1.19
N PRO A 142 -0.11 -3.96 -1.35
CA PRO A 142 -0.27 -2.68 -0.66
C PRO A 142 -1.44 -1.87 -1.22
N ILE A 143 -2.19 -1.20 -0.35
CA ILE A 143 -3.29 -0.32 -0.70
C ILE A 143 -3.12 1.05 -0.03
N ASP A 144 -4.01 1.98 -0.38
CA ASP A 144 -4.02 3.36 0.14
C ASP A 144 -2.74 4.14 -0.19
N PHE A 145 -2.61 4.49 -1.48
CA PHE A 145 -1.51 5.32 -1.98
C PHE A 145 -1.79 6.84 -1.79
N GLY A 146 -2.71 7.21 -0.90
CA GLY A 146 -3.12 8.60 -0.68
C GLY A 146 -1.99 9.50 -0.13
N LEU A 147 -1.01 8.92 0.55
CA LEU A 147 0.20 9.59 1.06
C LEU A 147 1.46 9.30 0.22
N SER A 148 1.29 8.61 -0.89
CA SER A 148 2.40 8.28 -1.77
C SER A 148 2.90 9.50 -2.53
N GLY A 149 4.16 9.44 -2.93
CA GLY A 149 4.74 10.49 -3.75
C GLY A 149 6.14 10.15 -4.22
N ILE A 150 6.82 11.12 -4.81
CA ILE A 150 8.20 10.95 -5.28
C ILE A 150 9.09 10.50 -4.14
N ILE A 151 9.91 9.50 -4.43
CA ILE A 151 10.85 8.90 -3.49
C ILE A 151 12.00 9.88 -3.16
N THR A 152 12.32 9.99 -1.88
CA THR A 152 13.43 10.77 -1.32
C THR A 152 14.09 9.96 -0.21
N ASP A 153 15.30 10.33 0.21
CA ASP A 153 16.00 9.63 1.30
C ASP A 153 15.21 9.62 2.61
N SER A 154 14.52 10.72 2.93
CA SER A 154 13.66 10.79 4.12
C SER A 154 12.47 9.83 4.02
N LYS A 155 11.82 9.77 2.85
CA LYS A 155 10.67 8.90 2.62
C LYS A 155 11.05 7.42 2.55
N LEU A 156 12.22 7.10 2.00
CA LEU A 156 12.80 5.76 2.06
C LEU A 156 12.95 5.31 3.51
N ARG A 157 13.55 6.15 4.36
CA ARG A 157 13.69 5.85 5.79
C ARG A 157 12.34 5.62 6.46
N SER A 158 11.34 6.48 6.19
CA SER A 158 9.98 6.30 6.72
C SER A 158 9.34 4.98 6.29
N ASP A 159 9.41 4.63 5.00
CA ASP A 159 8.91 3.36 4.47
C ASP A 159 9.59 2.14 5.11
N PHE A 160 10.90 2.22 5.38
CA PHE A 160 11.62 1.16 6.10
C PHE A 160 11.20 1.05 7.57
N THR A 161 10.98 2.17 8.24
CA THR A 161 10.42 2.17 9.60
C THR A 161 9.02 1.55 9.62
N TYR A 162 8.19 1.83 8.62
CA TYR A 162 6.89 1.18 8.48
C TYR A 162 7.02 -0.34 8.30
N LEU A 163 7.93 -0.80 7.43
CA LEU A 163 8.21 -2.23 7.25
C LEU A 163 8.63 -2.91 8.57
N GLU A 164 9.53 -2.29 9.34
CA GLU A 164 9.94 -2.79 10.66
C GLU A 164 8.75 -2.88 11.62
N ASN A 165 7.93 -1.84 11.66
CA ASN A 165 6.76 -1.78 12.52
C ASN A 165 5.73 -2.86 12.16
N ILE A 166 5.59 -3.23 10.88
CA ILE A 166 4.78 -4.40 10.49
C ILE A 166 5.33 -5.67 11.16
N ILE A 167 6.63 -5.93 11.02
CA ILE A 167 7.26 -7.16 11.56
C ILE A 167 7.15 -7.20 13.09
N ILE A 168 7.40 -6.07 13.77
CA ILE A 168 7.24 -5.93 15.22
C ILE A 168 5.79 -6.19 15.65
N SER A 169 4.82 -5.62 14.94
CA SER A 169 3.40 -5.79 15.25
C SER A 169 2.96 -7.25 15.08
N VAL A 170 3.43 -7.93 14.03
CA VAL A 170 3.17 -9.36 13.82
C VAL A 170 3.84 -10.22 14.90
N ASN A 171 5.09 -9.94 15.25
CA ASN A 171 5.80 -10.65 16.33
C ASN A 171 5.03 -10.54 17.66
N SER A 172 4.59 -9.33 18.00
CA SER A 172 3.81 -9.06 19.20
C SER A 172 2.46 -9.79 19.18
N ALA A 173 1.68 -9.62 18.11
CA ALA A 173 0.32 -10.19 18.00
C ALA A 173 0.32 -11.72 18.01
N LEU A 174 1.30 -12.36 17.37
CA LEU A 174 1.38 -13.82 17.23
C LEU A 174 2.35 -14.49 18.19
N LYS A 175 2.98 -13.74 19.10
CA LYS A 175 4.02 -14.23 20.03
C LYS A 175 5.11 -15.03 19.30
N THR A 176 5.58 -14.50 18.18
CA THR A 176 6.62 -15.10 17.31
C THR A 176 7.88 -14.23 17.30
N ASN A 177 8.99 -14.79 16.82
CA ASN A 177 10.26 -14.10 16.65
C ASN A 177 10.73 -14.18 15.19
N ILE A 178 10.15 -13.35 14.32
CA ILE A 178 10.68 -13.10 12.98
C ILE A 178 11.93 -12.23 13.15
N ASP A 179 13.06 -12.70 12.64
CA ASP A 179 14.28 -11.91 12.52
C ASP A 179 14.05 -10.72 11.57
N ILE A 180 14.05 -9.51 12.15
CA ILE A 180 13.83 -8.26 11.43
C ILE A 180 14.91 -8.02 10.39
N ILE A 181 16.18 -8.33 10.69
CA ILE A 181 17.29 -8.09 9.77
C ILE A 181 17.08 -8.92 8.50
N ARG A 182 16.78 -10.21 8.67
CA ARG A 182 16.47 -11.09 7.54
C ARG A 182 15.21 -10.67 6.79
N ALA A 183 14.12 -10.38 7.50
CA ALA A 183 12.83 -10.05 6.89
C ALA A 183 12.83 -8.72 6.13
N LYS A 184 13.74 -7.80 6.46
CA LYS A 184 13.95 -6.55 5.72
C LYS A 184 14.73 -6.71 4.42
N ASN A 185 15.40 -7.84 4.21
CA ASN A 185 16.17 -8.06 2.99
C ASN A 185 15.22 -8.57 1.89
N PRO A 186 15.01 -7.79 0.80
CA PRO A 186 14.23 -8.23 -0.33
C PRO A 186 14.94 -9.40 -1.00
N VAL A 187 14.16 -10.40 -1.39
CA VAL A 187 14.66 -11.52 -2.18
C VAL A 187 14.69 -11.07 -3.64
N SER A 188 15.73 -11.45 -4.36
CA SER A 188 15.84 -11.17 -5.80
C SER A 188 14.77 -11.96 -6.55
N VAL A 189 13.65 -11.33 -6.86
CA VAL A 189 12.64 -11.85 -7.77
C VAL A 189 12.99 -11.34 -9.18
N ASN A 190 13.75 -12.14 -9.95
CA ASN A 190 14.33 -11.90 -11.29
C ASN A 190 15.72 -11.24 -11.40
N LYS A 191 16.51 -11.77 -12.36
CA LYS A 191 17.95 -11.52 -12.65
C LYS A 191 18.34 -10.08 -13.02
N ASN A 192 17.42 -9.12 -12.99
CA ASN A 192 17.76 -7.70 -13.15
C ASN A 192 18.10 -7.12 -11.78
N LYS A 193 19.30 -7.48 -11.30
CA LYS A 193 19.88 -7.03 -10.04
C LYS A 193 19.83 -5.51 -9.94
N VAL A 194 19.08 -5.00 -8.97
CA VAL A 194 19.51 -3.85 -8.19
C VAL A 194 19.96 -4.42 -6.86
N ASN A 195 21.26 -4.42 -6.61
CA ASN A 195 21.81 -4.72 -5.28
C ASN A 195 21.37 -3.57 -4.37
N TYR A 196 20.30 -3.78 -3.60
CA TYR A 196 20.05 -2.98 -2.41
C TYR A 196 21.07 -3.41 -1.35
N ASP A 197 22.20 -2.72 -1.30
CA ASP A 197 23.09 -2.78 -0.13
C ASP A 197 22.54 -1.80 0.91
N PHE A 198 21.79 -2.33 1.89
CA PHE A 198 21.17 -1.54 2.96
C PHE A 198 22.18 -0.83 3.86
N THR A 199 23.47 -1.16 3.76
CA THR A 199 24.54 -0.44 4.46
C THR A 199 24.98 0.84 3.73
N LYS A 200 24.51 1.06 2.49
CA LYS A 200 24.90 2.17 1.61
C LYS A 200 23.70 2.96 1.10
N ILE A 201 22.79 3.37 2.00
CA ILE A 201 21.78 4.39 1.66
C ILE A 201 22.47 5.78 1.61
N THR A 202 23.36 5.93 0.64
CA THR A 202 23.86 7.20 0.11
C THR A 202 24.34 6.87 -1.29
N THR A 203 23.86 7.60 -2.30
CA THR A 203 24.13 7.47 -3.74
C THR A 203 23.39 6.36 -4.50
N HIS A 204 22.12 6.60 -4.86
CA HIS A 204 21.61 6.28 -6.21
C HIS A 204 20.20 6.82 -6.49
N LEU A 205 20.03 8.13 -6.67
CA LEU A 205 18.78 8.69 -7.25
C LEU A 205 19.03 9.98 -8.07
N SER A 206 20.14 10.13 -8.78
CA SER A 206 20.43 11.37 -9.52
C SER A 206 19.95 11.43 -10.98
N ASN A 207 19.29 10.40 -11.56
CA ASN A 207 19.06 10.41 -13.02
C ASN A 207 17.71 9.90 -13.56
N ARG A 208 16.64 9.86 -12.76
CA ARG A 208 15.28 9.63 -13.31
C ARG A 208 14.31 10.71 -12.86
N ARG A 209 14.18 11.76 -13.67
CA ARG A 209 13.04 12.69 -13.60
C ARG A 209 11.79 11.94 -14.05
N ILE A 210 11.02 11.41 -13.11
CA ILE A 210 9.63 11.04 -13.37
C ILE A 210 8.83 12.33 -13.25
N VAL A 211 8.38 12.87 -14.39
CA VAL A 211 7.47 14.02 -14.40
C VAL A 211 6.06 13.49 -14.19
N LEU A 212 5.56 13.60 -12.96
CA LEU A 212 4.14 13.42 -12.65
C LEU A 212 3.43 14.74 -12.94
N TYR A 213 2.89 14.89 -14.15
CA TYR A 213 2.00 16.00 -14.51
C TYR A 213 0.62 15.85 -13.86
#